data_AF-A0A7C5GCE8-F1
#
_entry.id   AF-A0A7C5GCE8-F1
#
_cell.length_a   1.000
_cell.length_b   1.000
_cell.length_c   1.000
_cell.angle_alpha   90.00
_cell.angle_beta   90.00
_cell.angle_gamma   90.00
#
_symmetry.space_group_name_H-M   'P 1'
#
loop_
_entity.id
_entity.type
_entity.pdbx_description
1 polymer ?
#
loop_
_entity_poly.entity_id
_entity_poly.type
_entity_poly.pdbx_seq_one_letter_code
_entity_poly.pdbx_strand_id
1 'polypeptide(L)'
;MNVFKILFLALFPVLLLGQSREELENERLDIIQRIEFTSKILKQTEKNKTGALDILNSLENQISNRKKVLKNITKQIEQINKRSEENNVLLDSLKNQITEIREKYNQLLRINYIQSLTKNKFLFLISSRDWEDFIDKKRYLRQFGEFTKEKLKDLENKEAYLNKLISDIDKEKKDLEALKTDEKLNLELLEKEKKEKKKIFKKI
;
A
#
# COMPACT_ATOMS: atom_id res chain seq x y z
N MET A 1 -37.85 24.14 -23.07
CA MET A 1 -36.54 24.27 -22.42
C MET A 1 -36.23 22.96 -21.67
N ASN A 2 -36.02 21.87 -22.41
CA ASN A 2 -35.99 20.50 -21.88
C ASN A 2 -34.71 19.77 -22.35
N VAL A 3 -33.54 20.29 -21.99
CA VAL A 3 -32.24 19.63 -22.31
C VAL A 3 -31.41 19.32 -21.05
N PHE A 4 -31.90 19.68 -19.86
CA PHE A 4 -31.13 19.56 -18.61
C PHE A 4 -31.38 18.28 -17.79
N LYS A 5 -32.08 17.27 -18.34
CA LYS A 5 -32.50 16.06 -17.59
C LYS A 5 -31.80 14.75 -17.98
N ILE A 6 -30.77 14.77 -18.83
CA ILE A 6 -30.12 13.53 -19.33
C ILE A 6 -28.67 13.33 -18.81
N LEU A 7 -28.15 14.21 -17.96
CA LEU A 7 -26.78 14.11 -17.44
C LEU A 7 -26.71 13.75 -15.94
N PHE A 8 -27.45 12.71 -15.51
CA PHE A 8 -27.35 12.19 -14.13
C PHE A 8 -27.47 10.66 -14.05
N LEU A 9 -26.92 9.93 -15.02
CA LEU A 9 -26.93 8.46 -15.03
C LEU A 9 -25.52 7.85 -15.22
N ALA A 10 -24.54 8.33 -14.46
CA ALA A 10 -23.23 7.69 -14.41
C ALA A 10 -22.50 7.98 -13.09
N LEU A 11 -23.07 7.53 -11.96
CA LEU A 11 -22.29 7.37 -10.73
C LEU A 11 -22.84 6.22 -9.88
N PHE A 12 -22.86 5.02 -10.46
CA PHE A 12 -22.85 3.80 -9.65
C PHE A 12 -21.38 3.42 -9.44
N PRO A 13 -20.81 3.56 -8.22
CA PRO A 13 -19.60 2.82 -7.93
C PRO A 13 -20.01 1.35 -7.88
N VAL A 14 -19.51 0.58 -8.86
CA VAL A 14 -19.46 -0.87 -8.74
C VAL A 14 -18.64 -1.15 -7.48
N LEU A 15 -19.30 -1.58 -6.40
CA LEU A 15 -18.65 -2.19 -5.25
C LEU A 15 -18.00 -3.48 -5.76
N LEU A 16 -16.78 -3.35 -6.27
CA LEU A 16 -15.88 -4.49 -6.46
C LEU A 16 -15.59 -5.02 -5.05
N LEU A 17 -16.35 -6.04 -4.64
CA LEU A 17 -16.08 -6.85 -3.47
C LEU A 17 -14.80 -7.65 -3.74
N GLY A 18 -13.66 -6.98 -3.61
CA GLY A 18 -12.36 -7.61 -3.52
C GLY A 18 -12.18 -8.17 -2.12
N GLN A 19 -11.84 -9.46 -2.03
CA GLN A 19 -11.53 -10.14 -0.77
C GLN A 19 -10.36 -9.43 -0.07
N SER A 20 -10.46 -9.20 1.24
CA SER A 20 -9.43 -8.46 1.98
C SER A 20 -8.16 -9.29 2.18
N ARG A 21 -6.99 -8.64 2.35
CA ARG A 21 -5.72 -9.33 2.64
C ARG A 21 -5.83 -10.22 3.88
N GLU A 22 -6.52 -9.73 4.90
CA GLU A 22 -6.73 -10.45 6.16
C GLU A 22 -7.62 -11.69 5.96
N GLU A 23 -8.68 -11.59 5.16
CA GLU A 23 -9.51 -12.75 4.78
C GLU A 23 -8.69 -13.80 4.02
N LEU A 24 -7.84 -13.38 3.08
CA LEU A 24 -6.98 -14.29 2.31
C LEU A 24 -5.94 -14.98 3.20
N GLU A 25 -5.42 -14.29 4.21
CA GLU A 25 -4.47 -14.88 5.16
C GLU A 25 -5.14 -15.83 6.14
N ASN A 26 -6.32 -15.48 6.65
CA ASN A 26 -7.11 -16.38 7.49
C ASN A 26 -7.52 -17.64 6.74
N GLU A 27 -7.97 -17.49 5.49
CA GLU A 27 -8.29 -18.63 4.62
C GLU A 27 -7.04 -19.49 4.37
N ARG A 28 -5.87 -18.87 4.15
CA ARG A 28 -4.60 -19.59 4.00
C ARG A 28 -4.26 -20.39 5.26
N LEU A 29 -4.38 -19.81 6.45
CA LEU A 29 -4.10 -20.48 7.72
C LEU A 29 -5.05 -21.67 7.95
N ASP A 30 -6.35 -21.53 7.70
CA ASP A 30 -7.32 -22.63 7.80
C ASP A 30 -6.96 -23.78 6.84
N ILE A 31 -6.58 -23.45 5.60
CA ILE A 31 -6.19 -24.46 4.62
C ILE A 31 -4.89 -25.16 5.03
N ILE A 32 -3.91 -24.45 5.59
CA ILE A 32 -2.67 -25.04 6.12
C ILE A 32 -2.99 -26.06 7.23
N GLN A 33 -3.88 -25.71 8.16
CA GLN A 33 -4.30 -26.64 9.22
C GLN A 33 -4.95 -27.91 8.65
N ARG A 34 -5.80 -27.76 7.62
CA ARG A 34 -6.41 -28.92 6.92
C ARG A 34 -5.36 -29.79 6.23
N ILE A 35 -4.33 -29.18 5.64
CA ILE A 35 -3.21 -29.89 5.01
C ILE A 35 -2.43 -30.70 6.07
N GLU A 36 -2.13 -30.10 7.22
CA GLU A 36 -1.41 -30.77 8.30
C GLU A 36 -2.22 -31.94 8.87
N PHE A 37 -3.52 -31.75 9.06
CA PHE A 37 -4.43 -32.80 9.49
C PHE A 37 -4.48 -33.96 8.49
N THR A 38 -4.62 -33.65 7.20
CA THR A 38 -4.62 -34.65 6.12
C THR A 38 -3.29 -35.40 6.07
N SER A 39 -2.17 -34.70 6.26
CA SER A 39 -0.83 -35.30 6.31
C SER A 39 -0.66 -36.27 7.49
N LYS A 40 -1.26 -35.96 8.65
CA LYS A 40 -1.27 -36.86 9.82
C LYS A 40 -2.10 -38.11 9.55
N ILE A 41 -3.28 -37.96 8.95
CA ILE A 41 -4.13 -39.10 8.56
C ILE A 41 -3.37 -40.00 7.57
N LEU A 42 -2.76 -39.44 6.52
CA LEU A 42 -1.98 -40.21 5.55
C LEU A 42 -0.89 -41.07 6.21
N LYS A 43 -0.14 -40.51 7.16
CA LYS A 43 0.88 -41.27 7.93
C LYS A 43 0.28 -42.39 8.78
N GLN A 44 -0.93 -42.20 9.33
CA GLN A 44 -1.62 -43.23 10.11
C GLN A 44 -2.20 -44.33 9.20
N THR A 45 -2.79 -43.95 8.07
CA THR A 45 -3.34 -44.84 7.03
C THR A 45 -2.24 -45.69 6.38
N GLU A 46 -1.07 -45.11 6.11
CA GLU A 46 0.12 -45.83 5.62
C GLU A 46 0.61 -46.89 6.63
N LYS A 47 0.59 -46.57 7.93
CA LYS A 47 0.92 -47.52 9.02
C LYS A 47 -0.11 -48.65 9.17
N ASN A 48 -1.38 -48.39 8.85
CA ASN A 48 -2.50 -49.31 9.11
C ASN A 48 -2.90 -50.19 7.91
N LYS A 49 -2.20 -50.13 6.77
CA LYS A 49 -2.50 -50.90 5.54
C LYS A 49 -3.97 -50.84 5.09
N THR A 50 -4.65 -49.72 5.31
CA THR A 50 -5.98 -49.47 4.72
C THR A 50 -5.84 -49.10 3.24
N GLY A 51 -6.87 -49.39 2.44
CA GLY A 51 -6.77 -49.57 0.98
C GLY A 51 -6.14 -48.43 0.20
N ALA A 52 -5.49 -48.75 -0.92
CA ALA A 52 -4.82 -47.78 -1.79
C ALA A 52 -5.74 -46.62 -2.25
N LEU A 53 -7.05 -46.84 -2.27
CA LEU A 53 -8.08 -45.84 -2.55
C LEU A 53 -8.18 -44.74 -1.47
N ASP A 54 -8.08 -45.08 -0.18
CA ASP A 54 -8.16 -44.09 0.92
C ASP A 54 -6.94 -43.17 0.94
N ILE A 55 -5.77 -43.73 0.63
CA ILE A 55 -4.52 -42.98 0.47
C ILE A 55 -4.63 -42.05 -0.76
N LEU A 56 -5.18 -42.54 -1.87
CA LEU A 56 -5.42 -41.73 -3.07
C LEU A 56 -6.36 -40.55 -2.80
N ASN A 57 -7.49 -40.79 -2.12
CA ASN A 57 -8.47 -39.76 -1.76
C ASN A 57 -7.85 -38.69 -0.83
N SER A 58 -7.08 -39.11 0.17
CA SER A 58 -6.42 -38.18 1.09
C SER A 58 -5.37 -37.32 0.37
N LEU A 59 -4.58 -37.92 -0.52
CA LEU A 59 -3.58 -37.21 -1.32
C LEU A 59 -4.22 -36.24 -2.33
N GLU A 60 -5.37 -36.61 -2.90
CA GLU A 60 -6.15 -35.74 -3.77
C GLU A 60 -6.71 -34.51 -3.02
N ASN A 61 -7.21 -34.71 -1.81
CA ASN A 61 -7.62 -33.62 -0.93
C ASN A 61 -6.45 -32.70 -0.59
N GLN A 62 -5.28 -33.26 -0.28
CA GLN A 62 -4.06 -32.49 0.00
C GLN A 62 -3.64 -31.65 -1.21
N ILE A 63 -3.60 -32.24 -2.41
CA ILE A 63 -3.30 -31.54 -3.66
C ILE A 63 -4.30 -30.42 -3.94
N SER A 64 -5.59 -30.67 -3.71
CA SER A 64 -6.66 -29.67 -3.88
C SER A 64 -6.47 -28.48 -2.94
N ASN A 65 -6.22 -28.75 -1.66
CA ASN A 65 -5.94 -27.73 -0.66
C ASN A 65 -4.67 -26.93 -1.00
N ARG A 66 -3.60 -27.61 -1.44
CA ARG A 66 -2.35 -26.96 -1.86
C ARG A 66 -2.57 -25.99 -3.04
N LYS A 67 -3.39 -26.38 -4.03
CA LYS A 67 -3.78 -25.50 -5.13
C LYS A 67 -4.56 -24.27 -4.65
N LYS A 68 -5.41 -24.41 -3.63
CA LYS A 68 -6.12 -23.27 -3.03
C LYS A 68 -5.15 -22.32 -2.31
N VAL A 69 -4.20 -22.85 -1.53
CA VAL A 69 -3.13 -22.05 -0.91
C VAL A 69 -2.38 -21.24 -1.96
N LEU A 70 -1.92 -21.90 -3.03
CA LEU A 70 -1.21 -21.23 -4.12
C LEU A 70 -2.06 -20.12 -4.75
N LYS A 71 -3.33 -20.39 -5.05
CA LYS A 71 -4.24 -19.37 -5.58
C LYS A 71 -4.38 -18.16 -4.65
N ASN A 72 -4.44 -18.39 -3.33
CA ASN A 72 -4.51 -17.30 -2.36
C ASN A 72 -3.21 -16.51 -2.29
N ILE A 73 -2.05 -17.18 -2.32
CA ILE A 73 -0.74 -16.51 -2.36
C ILE A 73 -0.62 -15.64 -3.61
N THR A 74 -0.98 -16.17 -4.79
CA THR A 74 -0.93 -15.40 -6.04
C THR A 74 -1.83 -14.15 -5.97
N LYS A 75 -3.05 -14.26 -5.43
CA LYS A 75 -3.92 -13.09 -5.21
C LYS A 75 -3.31 -12.08 -4.24
N GLN A 76 -2.72 -12.54 -3.14
CA GLN A 76 -2.06 -11.63 -2.19
C GLN A 76 -0.87 -10.89 -2.84
N ILE A 77 -0.08 -11.58 -3.67
CA ILE A 77 1.02 -11.00 -4.45
C ILE A 77 0.48 -9.93 -5.41
N GLU A 78 -0.60 -10.22 -6.16
CA GLU A 78 -1.23 -9.26 -7.07
C GLU A 78 -1.73 -8.00 -6.34
N GLN A 79 -2.38 -8.17 -5.18
CA GLN A 79 -2.85 -7.06 -4.35
C GLN A 79 -1.70 -6.18 -3.85
N ILE A 80 -0.60 -6.79 -3.37
CA ILE A 80 0.58 -6.05 -2.91
C ILE A 80 1.25 -5.31 -4.06
N ASN A 81 1.38 -5.94 -5.24
CA ASN A 81 1.96 -5.28 -6.41
C ASN A 81 1.14 -4.06 -6.84
N LYS A 82 -0.19 -4.19 -6.90
CA LYS A 82 -1.09 -3.08 -7.25
C LYS A 82 -0.93 -1.92 -6.26
N ARG A 83 -0.97 -2.21 -4.96
CA ARG A 83 -0.80 -1.20 -3.92
C ARG A 83 0.60 -0.57 -3.96
N SER A 84 1.64 -1.34 -4.28
CA SER A 84 2.99 -0.82 -4.45
C SER A 84 3.07 0.17 -5.62
N GLU A 85 2.38 -0.09 -6.73
CA GLU A 85 2.29 0.84 -7.86
C GLU A 85 1.60 2.14 -7.47
N GLU A 86 0.44 2.05 -6.80
CA GLU A 86 -0.30 3.20 -6.26
C GLU A 86 0.57 4.02 -5.29
N ASN A 87 1.28 3.35 -4.39
CA ASN A 87 2.18 3.98 -3.43
C ASN A 87 3.38 4.68 -4.10
N ASN A 88 3.93 4.12 -5.18
CA ASN A 88 5.01 4.75 -5.94
C ASN A 88 4.55 6.04 -6.63
N VAL A 89 3.36 6.03 -7.24
CA VAL A 89 2.76 7.23 -7.83
C VAL A 89 2.54 8.31 -6.77
N LEU A 90 2.03 7.93 -5.59
CA LEU A 90 1.83 8.84 -4.48
C LEU A 90 3.16 9.42 -3.97
N LEU A 91 4.19 8.58 -3.87
CA LEU A 91 5.53 8.96 -3.43
C LEU A 91 6.17 9.99 -4.37
N ASP A 92 6.06 9.81 -5.68
CA ASP A 92 6.55 10.77 -6.66
C ASP A 92 5.77 12.09 -6.61
N SER A 93 4.44 12.01 -6.49
CA SER A 93 3.61 13.20 -6.29
C SER A 93 4.00 13.99 -5.03
N LEU A 94 4.21 13.32 -3.90
CA LEU A 94 4.62 13.98 -2.65
C LEU A 94 6.00 14.62 -2.77
N LYS A 95 6.97 13.95 -3.40
CA LYS A 95 8.30 14.51 -3.65
C LYS A 95 8.24 15.78 -4.50
N ASN A 96 7.41 15.79 -5.53
CA ASN A 96 7.20 16.97 -6.38
C ASN A 96 6.59 18.12 -5.56
N GLN A 97 5.54 17.85 -4.78
CA GLN A 97 4.90 18.87 -3.93
C GLN A 97 5.87 19.44 -2.88
N ILE A 98 6.69 18.59 -2.26
CA ILE A 98 7.74 19.01 -1.30
C ILE A 98 8.76 19.94 -1.99
N THR A 99 9.21 19.56 -3.19
CA THR A 99 10.14 20.37 -3.99
C THR A 99 9.54 21.73 -4.30
N GLU A 100 8.30 21.78 -4.81
CA GLU A 100 7.61 23.04 -5.10
C GLU A 100 7.46 23.95 -3.87
N ILE A 101 7.10 23.38 -2.72
CA ILE A 101 6.95 24.15 -1.48
C ILE A 101 8.31 24.70 -1.05
N ARG A 102 9.38 23.90 -1.10
CA ARG A 102 10.74 24.33 -0.76
C ARG A 102 11.23 25.43 -1.69
N GLU A 103 11.00 25.32 -3.00
CA GLU A 103 11.38 26.36 -3.96
C GLU A 103 10.65 27.67 -3.70
N LYS A 104 9.32 27.63 -3.56
CA LYS A 104 8.50 28.81 -3.24
C LYS A 104 8.93 29.43 -1.91
N TYR A 105 9.18 28.61 -0.90
CA TYR A 105 9.66 29.08 0.41
C TYR A 105 11.03 29.74 0.33
N ASN A 106 11.98 29.16 -0.41
CA ASN A 106 13.33 29.72 -0.61
C ASN A 106 13.29 31.06 -1.37
N GLN A 107 12.40 31.19 -2.36
CA GLN A 107 12.16 32.45 -3.05
C GLN A 107 11.64 33.51 -2.07
N LEU A 108 10.66 33.16 -1.24
CA LEU A 108 10.11 34.04 -0.21
C LEU A 108 11.18 34.49 0.80
N LEU A 109 12.04 33.56 1.25
CA LEU A 109 13.16 33.88 2.14
C LEU A 109 14.16 34.84 1.49
N ARG A 110 14.55 34.59 0.24
CA ARG A 110 15.48 35.47 -0.50
C ARG A 110 14.91 36.87 -0.67
N ILE A 111 13.62 36.98 -1.03
CA ILE A 111 12.92 38.26 -1.15
C ILE A 111 12.92 38.99 0.20
N ASN A 112 12.59 38.29 1.29
CA ASN A 112 12.60 38.87 2.64
C ASN A 112 14.00 39.32 3.06
N TYR A 113 15.03 38.54 2.75
CA TYR A 113 16.39 38.87 3.07
C TYR A 113 16.84 40.14 2.33
N ILE A 114 16.63 40.22 1.02
CA ILE A 114 16.94 41.41 0.22
C ILE A 114 16.14 42.63 0.72
N GLN A 115 14.85 42.46 1.02
CA GLN A 115 14.02 43.52 1.59
C GLN A 115 14.56 43.96 2.95
N SER A 116 14.97 43.04 3.81
CA SER A 116 15.51 43.38 5.15
C SER A 116 16.83 44.15 5.09
N LEU A 117 17.68 43.86 4.09
CA LEU A 117 18.93 44.56 3.83
C LEU A 117 18.72 45.96 3.25
N THR A 118 17.67 46.15 2.45
CA THR A 118 17.40 47.41 1.71
C THR A 118 16.42 48.34 2.42
N LYS A 119 15.48 47.78 3.18
CA LYS A 119 14.42 48.48 3.94
C LYS A 119 14.17 47.70 5.24
N ASN A 120 14.76 48.18 6.34
CA ASN A 120 14.47 47.66 7.67
C ASN A 120 12.93 47.55 7.87
N LYS A 121 12.42 46.44 8.42
CA LYS A 121 10.95 46.24 8.63
C LYS A 121 10.32 47.41 9.38
N PHE A 122 11.06 48.01 10.32
CA PHE A 122 10.64 49.24 11.00
C PHE A 122 10.58 50.41 10.03
N LEU A 123 11.62 50.60 9.21
CA LEU A 123 11.68 51.62 8.15
C LEU A 123 10.51 51.49 7.15
N PHE A 124 10.14 50.26 6.78
CA PHE A 124 8.99 49.99 5.91
C PHE A 124 7.68 50.47 6.54
N LEU A 125 7.44 50.17 7.82
CA LEU A 125 6.26 50.63 8.54
C LEU A 125 6.24 52.15 8.69
N ILE A 126 7.35 52.78 9.06
CA ILE A 126 7.40 54.25 9.24
C ILE A 126 7.40 55.03 7.91
N SER A 127 7.72 54.39 6.77
CA SER A 127 7.61 54.98 5.43
C SER A 127 6.17 55.08 4.91
N SER A 128 5.18 55.13 5.82
CA SER A 128 3.77 55.17 5.47
C SER A 128 3.30 56.59 5.23
N ARG A 129 2.45 56.77 4.21
CA ARG A 129 1.93 58.09 3.81
C ARG A 129 0.93 58.64 4.83
N ASP A 130 0.17 57.75 5.44
CA ASP A 130 -0.87 58.04 6.43
C ASP A 130 -1.05 56.83 7.39
N TRP A 131 -1.99 56.97 8.33
CA TRP A 131 -2.30 55.94 9.32
C TRP A 131 -2.93 54.68 8.71
N GLU A 132 -3.69 54.81 7.62
CA GLU A 132 -4.32 53.67 6.93
C GLU A 132 -3.27 52.79 6.24
N ASP A 133 -2.34 53.41 5.52
CA ASP A 133 -1.18 52.76 4.88
C ASP A 133 -0.30 52.03 5.91
N PHE A 134 -0.13 52.60 7.11
CA PHE A 134 0.58 51.94 8.21
C PHE A 134 -0.14 50.66 8.69
N ILE A 135 -1.45 50.73 8.90
CA ILE A 135 -2.27 49.59 9.33
C ILE A 135 -2.21 48.47 8.28
N ASP A 136 -2.34 48.83 7.01
CA ASP A 136 -2.31 47.88 5.90
C ASP A 136 -0.96 47.17 5.79
N LYS A 137 0.16 47.91 5.85
CA LYS A 137 1.51 47.32 5.88
C LYS A 137 1.74 46.43 7.09
N LYS A 138 1.25 46.81 8.27
CA LYS A 138 1.32 45.99 9.50
C LYS A 138 0.54 44.68 9.33
N ARG A 139 -0.68 44.75 8.78
CA ARG A 139 -1.50 43.58 8.48
C ARG A 139 -0.82 42.66 7.47
N TYR A 140 -0.25 43.22 6.40
CA TYR A 140 0.50 42.48 5.40
C TYR A 140 1.68 41.71 6.02
N LEU A 141 2.51 42.36 6.83
CA LEU A 141 3.64 41.69 7.49
C LEU A 141 3.20 40.53 8.39
N ARG A 142 2.07 40.69 9.10
CA ARG A 142 1.50 39.63 9.93
C ARG A 142 1.02 38.45 9.07
N GLN A 143 0.19 38.70 8.06
CA GLN A 143 -0.32 37.67 7.16
C GLN A 143 0.81 36.93 6.43
N PHE A 144 1.85 37.66 6.03
CA PHE A 144 3.02 37.07 5.41
C PHE A 144 3.77 36.11 6.35
N GLY A 145 3.96 36.51 7.62
CA GLY A 145 4.59 35.67 8.63
C GLY A 145 3.76 34.42 8.95
N GLU A 146 2.44 34.58 9.08
CA GLU A 146 1.49 33.48 9.28
C GLU A 146 1.51 32.49 8.11
N PHE A 147 1.44 32.99 6.88
CA PHE A 147 1.51 32.19 5.66
C PHE A 147 2.84 31.41 5.56
N THR A 148 3.96 32.05 5.87
CA THR A 148 5.29 31.42 5.84
C THR A 148 5.37 30.27 6.86
N LYS A 149 4.83 30.49 8.07
CA LYS A 149 4.75 29.47 9.12
C LYS A 149 3.85 28.30 8.70
N GLU A 150 2.72 28.59 8.07
CA GLU A 150 1.80 27.57 7.55
C GLU A 150 2.47 26.71 6.47
N LYS A 151 3.21 27.32 5.53
CA LYS A 151 3.95 26.58 4.50
C LYS A 151 5.05 25.70 5.07
N LEU A 152 5.75 26.15 6.10
CA LEU A 152 6.74 25.31 6.79
C LEU A 152 6.08 24.12 7.47
N LYS A 153 4.94 24.34 8.14
CA LYS A 153 4.17 23.26 8.77
C LYS A 153 3.64 22.25 7.74
N ASP A 154 3.14 22.72 6.60
CA ASP A 154 2.71 21.85 5.49
C ASP A 154 3.87 21.01 4.95
N LEU A 155 5.05 21.62 4.80
CA LEU A 155 6.28 20.93 4.41
C LEU A 155 6.66 19.83 5.41
N GLU A 156 6.71 20.14 6.71
CA GLU A 156 7.02 19.19 7.78
C GLU A 156 6.04 18.01 7.79
N ASN A 157 4.75 18.29 7.66
CA ASN A 157 3.72 17.24 7.60
C ASN A 157 3.88 16.34 6.38
N LYS A 158 4.15 16.91 5.20
CA LYS A 158 4.36 16.14 3.97
C LYS A 158 5.63 15.30 4.03
N GLU A 159 6.70 15.81 4.61
CA GLU A 159 7.94 15.05 4.83
C GLU A 159 7.74 13.91 5.82
N ALA A 160 7.03 14.14 6.92
CA ALA A 160 6.68 13.09 7.88
C ALA A 160 5.82 11.99 7.21
N TYR A 161 4.83 12.39 6.41
CA TYR A 161 3.99 11.45 5.67
C TYR A 161 4.79 10.67 4.62
N LEU A 162 5.69 11.32 3.88
CA LEU A 162 6.58 10.69 2.92
C LEU A 162 7.46 9.62 3.60
N ASN A 163 8.06 9.95 4.74
CA ASN A 163 8.90 9.00 5.49
C ASN A 163 8.10 7.79 5.97
N LYS A 164 6.86 8.00 6.43
CA LYS A 164 5.96 6.91 6.80
C LYS A 164 5.64 6.03 5.59
N LEU A 165 5.29 6.63 4.45
CA LEU A 165 4.98 5.92 3.21
C LEU A 165 6.17 5.07 2.73
N ILE A 166 7.40 5.60 2.79
CA ILE A 166 8.62 4.84 2.48
C ILE A 166 8.77 3.63 3.40
N SER A 167 8.58 3.81 4.71
CA SER A 167 8.66 2.71 5.67
C SER A 167 7.61 1.63 5.41
N ASP A 168 6.39 2.01 5.05
CA ASP A 168 5.32 1.08 4.75
C ASP A 168 5.60 0.33 3.43
N ILE A 169 6.09 1.00 2.39
CA ILE A 169 6.56 0.37 1.14
C ILE A 169 7.65 -0.69 1.42
N ASP A 170 8.61 -0.37 2.30
CA ASP A 170 9.69 -1.31 2.64
C ASP A 170 9.18 -2.55 3.39
N LYS A 171 8.17 -2.42 4.24
CA LYS A 171 7.50 -3.57 4.87
C LYS A 171 6.78 -4.42 3.82
N GLU A 172 6.05 -3.78 2.91
CA GLU A 172 5.32 -4.48 1.84
C GLU A 172 6.25 -5.27 0.92
N LYS A 173 7.45 -4.74 0.63
CA LYS A 173 8.48 -5.46 -0.13
C LYS A 173 8.94 -6.73 0.60
N LYS A 174 9.16 -6.66 1.91
CA LYS A 174 9.54 -7.83 2.72
C LYS A 174 8.44 -8.88 2.74
N ASP A 175 7.18 -8.45 2.89
CA ASP A 175 6.02 -9.33 2.84
C ASP A 175 5.91 -10.02 1.47
N LEU A 176 6.16 -9.28 0.39
CA LEU A 176 6.16 -9.81 -0.97
C LEU A 176 7.24 -10.88 -1.18
N GLU A 177 8.46 -10.65 -0.69
CA GLU A 177 9.56 -11.64 -0.75
C GLU A 177 9.24 -12.91 0.03
N ALA A 178 8.62 -12.76 1.21
CA ALA A 178 8.17 -13.89 2.02
C ALA A 178 7.09 -14.70 1.30
N LEU A 179 6.09 -14.04 0.69
CA LEU A 179 5.04 -14.71 -0.08
C LEU A 179 5.57 -15.42 -1.31
N LYS A 180 6.51 -14.83 -2.05
CA LYS A 180 7.17 -15.48 -3.20
C LYS A 180 7.95 -16.72 -2.78
N THR A 181 8.61 -16.67 -1.62
CA THR A 181 9.32 -17.82 -1.06
C THR A 181 8.33 -18.94 -0.71
N ASP A 182 7.22 -18.60 -0.07
CA ASP A 182 6.18 -19.58 0.27
C ASP A 182 5.48 -20.16 -0.97
N GLU A 183 5.24 -19.36 -2.00
CA GLU A 183 4.72 -19.82 -3.29
C GLU A 183 5.63 -20.91 -3.88
N LYS A 184 6.95 -20.64 -3.93
CA LYS A 184 7.94 -21.59 -4.45
C LYS A 184 7.94 -22.90 -3.65
N LEU A 185 7.92 -22.82 -2.32
CA LEU A 185 7.87 -24.01 -1.46
C LEU A 185 6.60 -24.83 -1.69
N ASN A 186 5.43 -24.17 -1.79
CA ASN A 186 4.16 -24.86 -2.04
C ASN A 186 4.10 -25.49 -3.44
N LEU A 187 4.73 -24.88 -4.45
CA LEU A 187 4.89 -25.49 -5.78
C LEU A 187 5.74 -26.76 -5.74
N GLU A 188 6.89 -26.73 -5.06
CA GLU A 188 7.75 -27.90 -4.90
C GLU A 188 7.03 -29.05 -4.16
N LEU A 189 6.29 -28.74 -3.10
CA LEU A 189 5.48 -29.71 -2.37
C LEU A 189 4.36 -30.29 -3.24
N LEU A 190 3.66 -29.45 -4.00
CA LEU A 190 2.62 -29.88 -4.94
C LEU A 190 3.17 -30.85 -5.99
N GLU A 191 4.38 -30.63 -6.50
CA GLU A 191 5.02 -31.56 -7.43
C GLU A 191 5.35 -32.90 -6.78
N LYS A 192 5.83 -32.89 -5.54
CA LYS A 192 6.10 -34.12 -4.77
C LYS A 192 4.81 -34.92 -4.57
N GLU A 193 3.74 -34.28 -4.11
CA GLU A 193 2.42 -34.90 -3.91
C GLU A 193 1.88 -35.50 -5.22
N LYS A 194 2.00 -34.79 -6.34
CA LYS A 194 1.61 -35.31 -7.67
C LYS A 194 2.44 -36.53 -8.08
N LYS A 195 3.75 -36.53 -7.80
CA LYS A 195 4.64 -37.67 -8.09
C LYS A 195 4.26 -38.89 -7.23
N GLU A 196 3.95 -38.68 -5.96
CA GLU A 196 3.46 -39.74 -5.05
C GLU A 196 2.13 -40.32 -5.53
N LYS A 197 1.17 -39.47 -5.95
CA LYS A 197 -0.11 -39.92 -6.51
C LYS A 197 0.09 -40.85 -7.70
N LYS A 198 0.99 -40.46 -8.62
CA LYS A 198 1.35 -41.28 -9.79
C LYS A 198 2.00 -42.61 -9.40
N LYS A 199 2.85 -42.63 -8.36
CA LYS A 199 3.49 -43.88 -7.88
C LYS A 199 2.47 -44.84 -7.30
N ILE A 200 1.53 -44.36 -6.49
CA ILE A 200 0.47 -45.19 -5.91
C ILE A 200 -0.44 -45.72 -7.00
N PHE A 201 -0.85 -44.87 -7.95
CA PHE A 201 -1.67 -45.29 -9.09
C PHE A 201 -1.02 -46.39 -9.94
N LYS A 202 0.30 -46.36 -10.12
CA LYS A 202 1.04 -47.42 -10.86
C LYS A 202 1.19 -48.74 -10.10
N LYS A 203 0.95 -48.75 -8.78
CA LYS A 203 1.07 -49.94 -7.92
C LYS A 203 -0.27 -50.67 -7.75
N ILE A 204 -1.36 -50.06 -8.20
CA ILE A 204 -2.71 -50.64 -8.31
C ILE A 204 -2.81 -51.27 -9.70
#